data_AF-A0A6A7RUU9-F1
#
_entry.id   AF-A0A6A7RUU9-F1
#
_cell.length_a   1.000
_cell.length_b   1.000
_cell.length_c   1.000
_cell.angle_alpha   90.00
_cell.angle_beta   90.00
_cell.angle_gamma   90.00
#
_symmetry.space_group_name_H-M   'P 1'
#
loop_
_entity.id
_entity.type
_entity.pdbx_description
1 polymer ?
#
loop_
_entity_poly.entity_id
_entity_poly.type
_entity_poly.pdbx_seq_one_letter_code
_entity_poly.pdbx_strand_id
1 'polypeptide(L)'
;MSISLFKRRTLRLLLVSLLVISCLAMARFQWWRAETRGQRFEREQAAMIATPIALSAQQRRRDELIDRPATARGHWLADKTLFLDNKIYRSRPGYHVLTPLQLSGSDAVILVNRGWIGAPRLRSDSPSVATPAGEIEVAGVTRSFETRIFELQESEPEGRLWQHVREADYRQRSGLDALPVILLQTTGESDGLARDWGSADNPGTKHYGYAAMWLVFALMAVAYGLFAWQKK
;
A
#
# COMPACT_ATOMS: atom_id res chain seq x y z
N MET A 1 60.63 26.57 0.02
CA MET A 1 59.27 26.64 -0.57
C MET A 1 58.70 25.22 -0.85
N SER A 2 58.67 24.29 0.13
CA SER A 2 58.16 22.91 -0.07
C SER A 2 57.06 22.49 0.94
N ILE A 3 57.00 23.13 2.11
CA ILE A 3 56.08 22.81 3.20
C ILE A 3 54.60 23.06 2.82
N SER A 4 54.32 24.08 1.99
CA SER A 4 52.95 24.41 1.55
C SER A 4 52.39 23.41 0.53
N LEU A 5 53.24 22.81 -0.30
CA LEU A 5 52.85 21.79 -1.29
C LEU A 5 52.54 20.45 -0.62
N PHE A 6 53.30 20.08 0.42
CA PHE A 6 53.05 18.88 1.22
C PHE A 6 51.73 18.97 1.99
N LYS A 7 51.47 20.10 2.69
CA LYS A 7 50.18 20.36 3.36
C LYS A 7 48.98 20.33 2.40
N ARG A 8 49.13 20.85 1.17
CA ARG A 8 48.05 20.80 0.15
C ARG A 8 47.84 19.40 -0.42
N ARG A 9 48.85 18.52 -0.40
CA ARG A 9 48.73 17.11 -0.86
C ARG A 9 48.02 16.26 0.19
N THR A 10 48.46 16.35 1.44
CA THR A 10 47.83 15.63 2.55
C THR A 10 46.37 16.06 2.72
N LEU A 11 46.07 17.35 2.64
CA LEU A 11 44.69 17.85 2.68
C LEU A 11 43.82 17.27 1.56
N ARG A 12 44.32 17.19 0.32
CA ARG A 12 43.56 16.59 -0.80
C ARG A 12 43.29 15.10 -0.59
N LEU A 13 44.28 14.34 -0.12
CA LEU A 13 44.12 12.92 0.19
C LEU A 13 43.07 12.74 1.28
N LEU A 14 43.14 13.53 2.36
CA LEU A 14 42.14 13.50 3.43
C LEU A 14 40.72 13.80 2.90
N LEU A 15 40.57 14.80 2.03
CA LEU A 15 39.27 15.13 1.44
C LEU A 15 38.74 14.03 0.53
N VAL A 16 39.58 13.42 -0.31
CA VAL A 16 39.19 12.29 -1.17
C VAL A 16 38.84 11.07 -0.32
N SER A 17 39.64 10.73 0.70
CA SER A 17 39.36 9.64 1.62
C SER A 17 38.05 9.88 2.37
N LEU A 18 37.80 11.10 2.86
CA LEU A 18 36.54 11.45 3.51
C LEU A 18 35.35 11.27 2.56
N LEU A 19 35.45 11.75 1.32
CA LEU A 19 34.41 11.58 0.30
C LEU A 19 34.12 10.10 0.03
N VAL A 20 35.16 9.28 -0.15
CA VAL A 20 35.02 7.83 -0.36
C VAL A 20 34.33 7.18 0.83
N ILE A 21 34.76 7.49 2.06
CA ILE A 21 34.13 6.97 3.29
C ILE A 21 32.66 7.37 3.37
N SER A 22 32.33 8.63 3.05
CA SER A 22 30.94 9.10 3.01
C SER A 22 30.10 8.36 1.97
N CYS A 23 30.62 8.15 0.76
CA CYS A 23 29.92 7.39 -0.28
C CYS A 23 29.68 5.94 0.14
N LEU A 24 30.67 5.27 0.74
CA LEU A 24 30.52 3.90 1.25
C LEU A 24 29.51 3.81 2.40
N ALA A 25 29.53 4.78 3.32
CA ALA A 25 28.54 4.85 4.40
C ALA A 25 27.12 5.03 3.85
N MET A 26 26.94 5.89 2.84
CA MET A 26 25.64 6.09 2.18
C MET A 26 25.20 4.86 1.39
N ALA A 27 26.12 4.15 0.72
CA ALA A 27 25.81 2.88 0.06
C ALA A 27 25.31 1.84 1.06
N ARG A 28 26.00 1.69 2.20
CA ARG A 28 25.62 0.77 3.28
C ARG A 28 24.27 1.12 3.90
N PHE A 29 24.00 2.41 4.09
CA PHE A 29 22.71 2.89 4.58
C PHE A 29 21.57 2.61 3.60
N GLN A 30 21.80 2.86 2.30
CA GLN A 30 20.81 2.54 1.27
C GLN A 30 20.54 1.04 1.17
N TRP A 31 21.58 0.22 1.29
CA TRP A 31 21.44 -1.24 1.33
C TRP A 31 20.58 -1.70 2.51
N TRP A 32 20.87 -1.19 3.71
CA TRP A 32 20.05 -1.50 4.90
C TRP A 32 18.59 -1.08 4.73
N ARG A 33 18.33 0.09 4.12
CA ARG A 33 16.96 0.51 3.78
C ARG A 33 16.29 -0.42 2.77
N ALA A 34 17.05 -0.90 1.78
CA ALA A 34 16.57 -1.83 0.77
C ALA A 34 16.10 -3.14 1.42
N GLU A 35 16.94 -3.74 2.26
CA GLU A 35 16.62 -4.98 2.98
C GLU A 35 15.44 -4.81 3.93
N THR A 36 15.45 -3.74 4.74
CA THR A 36 14.38 -3.51 5.72
C THR A 36 13.01 -3.34 5.05
N ARG A 37 12.96 -2.65 3.90
CA ARG A 37 11.72 -2.45 3.13
C ARG A 37 11.34 -3.68 2.31
N GLY A 38 12.32 -4.37 1.74
CA GLY A 38 12.12 -5.59 0.96
C GLY A 38 11.59 -6.74 1.82
N GLN A 39 12.17 -6.97 3.01
CA GLN A 39 11.71 -8.02 3.91
C GLN A 39 10.28 -7.80 4.42
N ARG A 40 9.87 -6.55 4.67
CA ARG A 40 8.48 -6.23 5.04
C ARG A 40 7.54 -6.58 3.89
N PHE A 41 7.89 -6.15 2.69
CA PHE A 41 7.12 -6.41 1.49
C PHE A 41 7.01 -7.91 1.16
N GLU A 42 8.09 -8.67 1.30
CA GLU A 42 8.07 -10.13 1.12
C GLU A 42 7.21 -10.84 2.17
N ARG A 43 7.24 -10.39 3.43
CA ARG A 43 6.37 -10.93 4.48
C ARG A 43 4.90 -10.65 4.19
N GLU A 44 4.57 -9.45 3.71
CA GLU A 44 3.22 -9.09 3.29
C GLU A 44 2.76 -9.95 2.10
N GLN A 45 3.63 -10.19 1.11
CA GLN A 45 3.31 -11.09 -0.01
C GLN A 45 3.15 -12.55 0.42
N ALA A 46 4.04 -13.06 1.28
CA ALA A 46 3.94 -14.42 1.79
C ALA A 46 2.68 -14.59 2.65
N ALA A 47 2.32 -13.57 3.43
CA ALA A 47 1.06 -13.55 4.16
C ALA A 47 -0.13 -13.68 3.19
N MET A 48 -0.13 -12.97 2.06
CA MET A 48 -1.22 -13.03 1.06
C MET A 48 -1.45 -14.41 0.43
N ILE A 49 -0.47 -15.33 0.44
CA ILE A 49 -0.59 -16.69 -0.11
C ILE A 49 -0.81 -17.74 1.01
N ALA A 50 -0.80 -17.34 2.27
CA ALA A 50 -1.05 -18.24 3.39
C ALA A 50 -2.48 -18.82 3.36
N THR A 51 -2.73 -19.88 4.13
CA THR A 51 -4.07 -20.46 4.25
C THR A 51 -5.09 -19.39 4.65
N PRO A 52 -6.16 -19.19 3.84
CA PRO A 52 -7.17 -18.20 4.16
C PRO A 52 -7.84 -18.49 5.50
N ILE A 53 -8.04 -17.45 6.31
CA ILE A 53 -8.83 -17.55 7.53
C ILE A 53 -10.32 -17.41 7.19
N ALA A 54 -11.17 -18.28 7.74
CA ALA A 54 -12.62 -18.10 7.64
C ALA A 54 -13.05 -17.01 8.63
N LEU A 55 -13.63 -15.91 8.11
CA LEU A 55 -14.08 -14.79 8.92
C LEU A 55 -15.35 -15.14 9.69
N SER A 56 -15.36 -14.80 10.98
CA SER A 56 -16.49 -15.00 11.87
C SER A 56 -16.73 -13.78 12.77
N ALA A 57 -17.95 -13.69 13.31
CA ALA A 57 -18.37 -12.57 14.15
C ALA A 57 -17.53 -12.37 15.44
N GLN A 58 -16.82 -13.40 15.89
CA GLN A 58 -16.03 -13.40 17.12
C GLN A 58 -14.64 -12.76 16.94
N GLN A 59 -14.16 -12.61 15.70
CA GLN A 59 -12.83 -12.08 15.44
C GLN A 59 -12.84 -10.55 15.49
N ARG A 60 -12.59 -9.99 16.68
CA ARG A 60 -12.61 -8.54 16.93
C ARG A 60 -11.24 -7.89 17.08
N ARG A 61 -10.17 -8.68 17.01
CA ARG A 61 -8.80 -8.16 17.13
C ARG A 61 -8.24 -7.83 15.76
N ARG A 62 -8.15 -6.53 15.45
CA ARG A 62 -7.64 -6.02 14.17
C ARG A 62 -6.28 -6.60 13.81
N ASP A 63 -5.35 -6.65 14.77
CA ASP A 63 -3.96 -7.05 14.52
C ASP A 63 -3.82 -8.52 14.11
N GLU A 64 -4.78 -9.37 14.48
CA GLU A 64 -4.84 -10.77 14.09
C GLU A 64 -5.45 -10.95 12.68
N LEU A 65 -6.19 -9.94 12.21
CA LEU A 65 -6.92 -9.98 10.95
C LEU A 65 -6.24 -9.19 9.84
N ILE A 66 -5.41 -8.18 10.10
CA ILE A 66 -4.87 -7.31 9.06
C ILE A 66 -3.87 -8.03 8.14
N ASP A 67 -3.89 -7.71 6.85
CA ASP A 67 -2.96 -8.21 5.83
C ASP A 67 -2.95 -9.75 5.72
N ARG A 68 -4.12 -10.36 5.92
CA ARG A 68 -4.34 -11.80 5.89
C ARG A 68 -5.25 -12.20 4.73
N PRO A 69 -4.97 -13.33 4.06
CA PRO A 69 -5.94 -13.95 3.17
C PRO A 69 -7.09 -14.47 4.01
N ALA A 70 -8.31 -14.22 3.55
CA ALA A 70 -9.51 -14.52 4.30
C ALA A 70 -10.66 -14.92 3.36
N THR A 71 -11.56 -15.76 3.86
CA THR A 71 -12.84 -16.07 3.23
C THR A 71 -13.98 -15.61 4.13
N ALA A 72 -15.02 -15.04 3.54
CA ALA A 72 -16.23 -14.64 4.24
C ALA A 72 -17.43 -15.27 3.56
N ARG A 73 -18.28 -15.96 4.33
CA ARG A 73 -19.54 -16.53 3.84
C ARG A 73 -20.70 -15.73 4.41
N GLY A 74 -21.66 -15.39 3.55
CA GLY A 74 -22.74 -14.51 3.97
C GLY A 74 -23.67 -14.06 2.85
N HIS A 75 -24.52 -13.09 3.19
CA HIS A 75 -25.45 -12.45 2.26
C HIS A 75 -25.07 -10.99 2.03
N TRP A 76 -25.16 -10.53 0.79
CA TRP A 76 -24.92 -9.13 0.47
C TRP A 76 -26.02 -8.22 1.01
N LEU A 77 -25.63 -7.14 1.69
CA LEU A 77 -26.52 -6.02 2.00
C LEU A 77 -26.43 -4.99 0.87
N ALA A 78 -27.03 -5.33 -0.28
CA ALA A 78 -26.90 -4.55 -1.51
C ALA A 78 -27.41 -3.10 -1.37
N ASP A 79 -28.44 -2.88 -0.56
CA ASP A 79 -29.04 -1.59 -0.23
C ASP A 79 -28.09 -0.66 0.54
N LYS A 80 -27.11 -1.23 1.23
CA LYS A 80 -26.06 -0.57 2.02
C LYS A 80 -24.74 -0.40 1.26
N THR A 81 -24.73 -0.65 -0.05
CA THR A 81 -23.53 -0.42 -0.88
C THR A 81 -23.15 1.06 -0.89
N LEU A 82 -21.85 1.33 -0.70
CA LEU A 82 -21.25 2.65 -0.81
C LEU A 82 -20.17 2.67 -1.89
N PHE A 83 -19.95 3.85 -2.46
CA PHE A 83 -19.00 4.09 -3.53
C PHE A 83 -17.92 5.03 -3.01
N LEU A 84 -16.68 4.55 -3.02
CA LEU A 84 -15.53 5.33 -2.62
C LEU A 84 -14.99 6.09 -3.83
N ASP A 85 -15.15 7.41 -3.83
CA ASP A 85 -14.82 8.33 -4.92
C ASP A 85 -13.31 8.59 -5.05
N ASN A 86 -12.94 9.30 -6.11
CA ASN A 86 -11.58 9.71 -6.44
C ASN A 86 -10.61 8.53 -6.59
N LYS A 87 -11.10 7.37 -7.06
CA LYS A 87 -10.25 6.21 -7.37
C LYS A 87 -9.92 6.20 -8.85
N ILE A 88 -8.63 6.32 -9.16
CA ILE A 88 -8.14 6.31 -10.54
C ILE A 88 -7.61 4.91 -10.86
N TYR A 89 -8.11 4.31 -11.94
CA TYR A 89 -7.60 3.06 -12.48
C TYR A 89 -7.29 3.23 -13.97
N ARG A 90 -6.06 2.89 -14.38
CA ARG A 90 -5.56 3.06 -15.76
C ARG A 90 -5.88 4.43 -16.36
N SER A 91 -5.56 5.49 -15.62
CA SER A 91 -5.81 6.90 -16.00
C SER A 91 -7.30 7.27 -16.17
N ARG A 92 -8.22 6.44 -15.70
CA ARG A 92 -9.67 6.74 -15.72
C ARG A 92 -10.17 6.94 -14.29
N PRO A 93 -10.93 8.02 -14.02
CA PRO A 93 -11.57 8.21 -12.73
C PRO A 93 -12.74 7.23 -12.56
N GLY A 94 -13.00 6.85 -11.32
CA GLY A 94 -14.03 5.91 -10.95
C GLY A 94 -14.17 5.73 -9.45
N TYR A 95 -14.85 4.67 -9.07
CA TYR A 95 -15.24 4.39 -7.70
C TYR A 95 -14.76 3.00 -7.30
N HIS A 96 -14.35 2.83 -6.04
CA HIS A 96 -14.39 1.49 -5.45
C HIS A 96 -15.80 1.19 -4.94
N VAL A 97 -16.26 -0.02 -5.18
CA VAL A 97 -17.58 -0.50 -4.74
C VAL A 97 -17.41 -1.25 -3.44
N LEU A 98 -17.91 -0.70 -2.35
CA LEU A 98 -17.87 -1.34 -1.04
C LEU A 98 -19.28 -1.80 -0.67
N THR A 99 -19.46 -3.11 -0.56
CA THR A 99 -20.74 -3.71 -0.18
C THR A 99 -20.55 -4.47 1.13
N PRO A 100 -21.39 -4.24 2.15
CA PRO A 100 -21.34 -5.02 3.38
C PRO A 100 -21.84 -6.44 3.11
N LEU A 101 -21.11 -7.42 3.61
CA LEU A 101 -21.52 -8.82 3.63
C LEU A 101 -21.89 -9.19 5.07
N GLN A 102 -23.15 -9.56 5.30
CA GLN A 102 -23.60 -10.08 6.59
C GLN A 102 -23.12 -11.53 6.73
N LEU A 103 -22.31 -11.80 7.75
CA LEU A 103 -21.71 -13.11 7.97
C LEU A 103 -22.78 -14.13 8.39
N SER A 104 -22.74 -15.30 7.77
CA SER A 104 -23.71 -16.38 8.03
C SER A 104 -23.77 -16.76 9.52
N GLY A 105 -24.98 -16.87 10.05
CA GLY A 105 -25.21 -17.22 11.46
C GLY A 105 -24.96 -16.08 12.45
N SER A 106 -24.85 -14.82 11.99
CA SER A 106 -24.71 -13.65 12.86
C SER A 106 -25.23 -12.36 12.23
N ASP A 107 -25.39 -11.31 13.05
CA ASP A 107 -25.67 -9.94 12.58
C ASP A 107 -24.40 -9.14 12.28
N ALA A 108 -23.22 -9.74 12.50
CA ALA A 108 -21.95 -9.09 12.22
C ALA A 108 -21.74 -8.99 10.70
N VAL A 109 -21.15 -7.88 10.26
CA VAL A 109 -20.86 -7.63 8.85
C VAL A 109 -19.36 -7.48 8.61
N ILE A 110 -18.89 -7.86 7.43
CA ILE A 110 -17.60 -7.46 6.91
C ILE A 110 -17.82 -6.51 5.74
N LEU A 111 -17.15 -5.35 5.75
CA LEU A 111 -17.18 -4.47 4.60
C LEU A 111 -16.27 -5.05 3.52
N VAL A 112 -16.83 -5.37 2.35
CA VAL A 112 -16.06 -5.93 1.25
C VAL A 112 -15.87 -4.88 0.18
N ASN A 113 -14.63 -4.56 -0.14
CA ASN A 113 -14.29 -3.82 -1.34
C ASN A 113 -14.27 -4.79 -2.53
N ARG A 114 -15.30 -4.70 -3.38
CA ARG A 114 -15.55 -5.64 -4.48
C ARG A 114 -14.73 -5.35 -5.73
N GLY A 115 -14.20 -4.13 -5.87
CA GLY A 115 -13.43 -3.72 -7.04
C GLY A 115 -13.71 -2.28 -7.45
N TRP A 116 -13.07 -1.88 -8.54
CA TRP A 116 -13.22 -0.57 -9.18
C TRP A 116 -14.21 -0.61 -10.34
N ILE A 117 -15.00 0.46 -10.46
CA ILE A 117 -15.87 0.73 -11.61
C ILE A 117 -15.63 2.14 -12.14
N GLY A 118 -15.66 2.31 -13.46
CA GLY A 118 -15.48 3.61 -14.10
C GLY A 118 -16.60 4.58 -13.74
N ALA A 119 -16.26 5.85 -13.52
CA ALA A 119 -17.27 6.87 -13.26
C ALA A 119 -18.21 7.03 -14.48
N PRO A 120 -19.53 7.11 -14.26
CA PRO A 120 -20.46 7.42 -15.33
C PRO A 120 -20.22 8.83 -15.84
N ARG A 121 -20.77 9.13 -17.03
CA ARG A 121 -20.59 10.44 -17.68
C ARG A 121 -21.21 11.58 -16.87
N LEU A 122 -22.32 11.31 -16.20
CA LEU A 122 -23.01 12.23 -15.30
C LEU A 122 -22.80 11.77 -13.86
N ARG A 123 -22.41 12.69 -12.97
CA ARG A 123 -22.24 12.39 -11.53
C ARG A 123 -23.56 12.11 -10.81
N SER A 124 -24.69 12.44 -11.41
CA SER A 124 -26.03 12.09 -10.90
C SER A 124 -26.36 10.61 -11.05
N ASP A 125 -25.65 9.89 -11.91
CA ASP A 125 -25.92 8.47 -12.16
C ASP A 125 -25.12 7.63 -11.16
N SER A 126 -25.81 6.91 -10.29
CA SER A 126 -25.14 5.96 -9.40
C SER A 126 -24.78 4.70 -10.21
N PRO A 127 -23.54 4.19 -10.14
CA PRO A 127 -23.17 2.96 -10.85
C PRO A 127 -24.04 1.81 -10.34
N SER A 128 -24.67 1.06 -11.25
CA SER A 128 -25.37 -0.18 -10.89
C SER A 128 -24.38 -1.34 -10.92
N VAL A 129 -24.33 -2.12 -9.86
CA VAL A 129 -23.46 -3.29 -9.73
C VAL A 129 -24.33 -4.52 -9.51
N ALA A 130 -24.21 -5.49 -10.40
CA ALA A 130 -24.89 -6.77 -10.25
C ALA A 130 -24.44 -7.43 -8.93
N THR A 131 -25.40 -7.69 -8.07
CA THR A 131 -25.17 -8.26 -6.74
C THR A 131 -26.02 -9.52 -6.64
N PRO A 132 -25.40 -10.72 -6.68
CA PRO A 132 -26.15 -11.97 -6.66
C PRO A 132 -26.94 -12.08 -5.36
N ALA A 133 -28.16 -12.61 -5.47
CA ALA A 133 -28.99 -12.93 -4.31
C ALA A 133 -28.58 -14.30 -3.73
N GLY A 134 -28.83 -14.48 -2.43
CA GLY A 134 -28.52 -15.72 -1.71
C GLY A 134 -27.17 -15.68 -0.99
N GLU A 135 -26.83 -16.82 -0.39
CA GLU A 135 -25.59 -17.00 0.35
C GLU A 135 -24.43 -17.18 -0.62
N ILE A 136 -23.34 -16.45 -0.39
CA ILE A 136 -22.14 -16.53 -1.19
C ILE A 136 -20.90 -16.62 -0.32
N GLU A 137 -19.80 -17.10 -0.91
CA GLU A 137 -18.49 -17.08 -0.30
C GLU A 137 -17.56 -16.16 -1.08
N VAL A 138 -16.96 -15.19 -0.39
CA VAL A 138 -16.03 -14.22 -0.94
C VAL A 138 -14.64 -14.49 -0.39
N ALA A 139 -13.67 -14.63 -1.28
CA ALA A 139 -12.26 -14.70 -0.91
C ALA A 139 -11.57 -13.36 -1.18
N GLY A 140 -10.61 -13.02 -0.32
CA GLY A 140 -9.91 -11.76 -0.41
C GLY A 140 -8.75 -11.62 0.55
N VAL A 141 -8.22 -10.41 0.63
CA VAL A 141 -7.20 -10.03 1.61
C VAL A 141 -7.77 -8.93 2.50
N THR A 142 -7.72 -9.13 3.80
CA THR A 142 -8.14 -8.15 4.79
C THR A 142 -7.15 -7.00 4.89
N ARG A 143 -7.66 -5.78 5.01
CA ARG A 143 -6.88 -4.55 5.21
C ARG A 143 -7.49 -3.72 6.32
N SER A 144 -6.71 -2.81 6.88
CA SER A 144 -7.23 -1.81 7.80
C SER A 144 -8.15 -0.82 7.07
N PHE A 145 -9.07 -0.23 7.83
CA PHE A 145 -9.74 1.00 7.40
C PHE A 145 -8.72 2.11 7.15
N GLU A 146 -9.03 3.02 6.22
CA GLU A 146 -8.15 4.14 5.88
C GLU A 146 -7.92 5.00 7.14
N THR A 147 -6.65 5.17 7.50
CA THR A 147 -6.24 5.98 8.66
C THR A 147 -5.50 7.21 8.13
N ARG A 148 -6.20 8.21 7.62
CA ARG A 148 -5.56 9.51 7.35
C ARG A 148 -5.46 10.31 8.64
N ILE A 149 -4.24 10.76 8.93
CA ILE A 149 -3.89 11.59 10.09
C ILE A 149 -4.23 13.08 9.84
N PHE A 150 -4.37 13.47 8.57
CA PHE A 150 -4.65 14.86 8.18
C PHE A 150 -5.59 14.92 6.98
N GLU A 151 -6.73 15.57 7.14
CA GLU A 151 -7.58 16.07 6.07
C GLU A 151 -7.60 17.60 6.20
N LEU A 152 -7.32 18.32 5.12
CA LEU A 152 -7.38 19.79 5.10
C LEU A 152 -8.82 20.31 5.15
N GLN A 153 -9.78 19.43 4.84
CA GLN A 153 -11.20 19.71 4.85
C GLN A 153 -11.91 18.39 5.16
N GLU A 154 -12.73 18.36 6.21
CA GLU A 154 -13.59 17.21 6.48
C GLU A 154 -14.58 17.10 5.33
N SER A 155 -14.47 16.00 4.59
CA SER A 155 -15.41 15.68 3.52
C SER A 155 -16.51 14.80 4.09
N GLU A 156 -17.66 15.41 4.39
CA GLU A 156 -18.85 14.68 4.82
C GLU A 156 -19.34 13.77 3.69
N PRO A 157 -19.60 12.47 3.95
CA PRO A 157 -20.17 11.59 2.95
C PRO A 157 -21.54 12.09 2.45
N GLU A 158 -21.70 12.25 1.14
CA GLU A 158 -22.97 12.61 0.52
C GLU A 158 -23.72 11.32 0.11
N GLY A 159 -24.61 10.86 0.99
CA GLY A 159 -25.41 9.65 0.77
C GLY A 159 -24.55 8.39 0.62
N ARG A 160 -24.54 7.78 -0.57
CA ARG A 160 -23.75 6.58 -0.89
C ARG A 160 -22.34 6.89 -1.39
N LEU A 161 -22.00 8.14 -1.66
CA LEU A 161 -20.69 8.56 -2.15
C LEU A 161 -19.80 9.02 -1.00
N TRP A 162 -18.68 8.32 -0.81
CA TRP A 162 -17.74 8.53 0.28
C TRP A 162 -16.38 8.87 -0.33
N GLN A 163 -15.62 9.79 0.28
CA GLN A 163 -14.24 10.04 -0.14
C GLN A 163 -13.24 9.17 0.63
N HIS A 164 -13.57 8.88 1.90
CA HIS A 164 -12.78 8.07 2.81
C HIS A 164 -13.71 7.19 3.63
N VAL A 165 -13.23 6.01 4.06
CA VAL A 165 -13.99 5.11 4.95
C VAL A 165 -13.19 4.88 6.23
N ARG A 166 -13.64 5.53 7.31
CA ARG A 166 -13.12 5.33 8.67
C ARG A 166 -14.04 4.37 9.42
N GLU A 167 -13.46 3.52 10.26
CA GLU A 167 -14.22 2.46 10.95
C GLU A 167 -15.35 3.03 11.83
N ALA A 168 -15.05 4.04 12.64
CA ALA A 168 -16.02 4.66 13.55
C ALA A 168 -17.19 5.28 12.77
N ASP A 169 -16.89 6.08 11.75
CA ASP A 169 -17.89 6.78 10.93
C ASP A 169 -18.77 5.78 10.17
N TYR A 170 -18.15 4.73 9.62
CA TYR A 170 -18.87 3.67 8.92
C TYR A 170 -19.84 2.95 9.86
N ARG A 171 -19.39 2.53 11.05
CA ARG A 171 -20.26 1.87 12.04
C ARG A 171 -21.39 2.81 12.51
N GLN A 172 -21.07 4.06 12.80
CA GLN A 172 -22.05 5.04 13.28
C GLN A 172 -23.14 5.33 12.23
N ARG A 173 -22.76 5.51 10.96
CA ARG A 173 -23.71 5.87 9.88
C ARG A 173 -24.50 4.66 9.36
N SER A 174 -23.86 3.50 9.26
CA SER A 174 -24.52 2.30 8.75
C SER A 174 -25.41 1.64 9.81
N GLY A 175 -25.08 1.81 11.10
CA GLY A 175 -25.71 1.09 12.21
C GLY A 175 -25.34 -0.40 12.26
N LEU A 176 -24.35 -0.84 11.48
CA LEU A 176 -23.97 -2.25 11.36
C LEU A 176 -22.81 -2.59 12.30
N ASP A 177 -22.85 -3.82 12.84
CA ASP A 177 -21.76 -4.37 13.66
C ASP A 177 -20.63 -4.90 12.76
N ALA A 178 -19.84 -3.97 12.23
CA ALA A 178 -18.80 -4.26 11.26
C ALA A 178 -17.52 -4.81 11.91
N LEU A 179 -16.88 -5.83 11.33
CA LEU A 179 -15.52 -6.25 11.72
C LEU A 179 -14.52 -5.08 11.59
N PRO A 180 -13.43 -5.06 12.38
CA PRO A 180 -12.47 -3.94 12.41
C PRO A 180 -11.47 -3.95 11.23
N VAL A 181 -11.85 -4.55 10.10
CA VAL A 181 -11.08 -4.67 8.85
C VAL A 181 -12.03 -4.58 7.65
N ILE A 182 -11.47 -4.31 6.47
CA ILE A 182 -12.15 -4.36 5.17
C ILE A 182 -11.59 -5.57 4.41
N LEU A 183 -12.43 -6.32 3.70
CA LEU A 183 -11.98 -7.41 2.81
C LEU A 183 -11.82 -6.89 1.38
N LEU A 184 -10.61 -6.95 0.82
CA LEU A 184 -10.37 -6.70 -0.61
C LEU A 184 -10.66 -7.99 -1.39
N GLN A 185 -11.75 -8.03 -2.14
CA GLN A 185 -12.17 -9.20 -2.89
C GLN A 185 -11.17 -9.53 -4.01
N THR A 186 -10.72 -10.78 -4.08
CA THR A 186 -9.77 -11.25 -5.12
C THR A 186 -10.41 -12.22 -6.11
N THR A 187 -11.63 -12.71 -5.86
CA THR A 187 -12.33 -13.68 -6.71
C THR A 187 -13.62 -13.13 -7.31
N GLY A 188 -14.11 -13.77 -8.37
CA GLY A 188 -15.42 -13.51 -9.01
C GLY A 188 -15.38 -12.43 -10.08
N GLU A 189 -15.33 -12.79 -11.35
CA GLU A 189 -15.16 -11.83 -12.47
C GLU A 189 -16.47 -11.40 -13.15
N SER A 190 -17.61 -11.94 -12.73
CA SER A 190 -18.89 -11.80 -13.44
C SER A 190 -19.62 -10.47 -13.25
N ASP A 191 -19.14 -9.59 -12.36
CA ASP A 191 -19.81 -8.32 -12.03
C ASP A 191 -19.21 -7.08 -12.74
N GLY A 192 -18.21 -7.27 -13.60
CA GLY A 192 -17.58 -6.19 -14.38
C GLY A 192 -16.68 -5.26 -13.56
N LEU A 193 -16.39 -5.60 -12.30
CA LEU A 193 -15.51 -4.81 -11.44
C LEU A 193 -14.04 -5.19 -11.65
N ALA A 194 -13.17 -4.17 -11.72
CA ALA A 194 -11.73 -4.38 -11.80
C ALA A 194 -11.16 -4.61 -10.39
N ARG A 195 -10.53 -5.77 -10.17
CA ARG A 195 -9.91 -6.16 -8.89
C ARG A 195 -8.38 -6.13 -8.98
N ASP A 196 -7.85 -5.07 -9.57
CA ASP A 196 -6.42 -4.81 -9.59
C ASP A 196 -6.05 -3.96 -8.39
N TRP A 197 -5.75 -4.62 -7.28
CA TRP A 197 -5.36 -3.96 -6.03
C TRP A 197 -3.92 -3.43 -6.06
N GLY A 198 -3.20 -3.68 -7.16
CA GLY A 198 -1.77 -3.42 -7.30
C GLY A 198 -0.92 -4.34 -6.44
N SER A 199 0.06 -5.00 -7.05
CA SER A 199 1.28 -5.36 -6.33
C SER A 199 2.06 -4.06 -6.17
N ALA A 200 2.19 -3.52 -4.96
CA ALA A 200 3.18 -2.46 -4.78
C ALA A 200 4.53 -3.02 -5.25
N ASP A 201 5.23 -2.37 -6.19
CA ASP A 201 6.58 -2.82 -6.53
C ASP A 201 7.42 -2.91 -5.25
N ASN A 202 8.30 -3.91 -5.13
CA ASN A 202 9.14 -4.06 -3.95
C ASN A 202 9.85 -2.72 -3.67
N PRO A 203 9.50 -2.01 -2.57
CA PRO A 203 9.99 -0.66 -2.31
C PRO A 203 11.51 -0.65 -2.09
N GLY A 204 12.13 -1.80 -1.80
CA GLY A 204 13.57 -1.99 -1.68
C GLY A 204 14.33 -1.87 -3.00
N THR A 205 13.72 -2.17 -4.15
CA THR A 205 14.38 -2.14 -5.48
C THR A 205 15.03 -0.78 -5.78
N LYS A 206 14.32 0.31 -5.51
CA LYS A 206 14.83 1.69 -5.68
C LYS A 206 16.06 1.95 -4.81
N HIS A 207 16.09 1.41 -3.60
CA HIS A 207 17.20 1.60 -2.67
C HIS A 207 18.45 0.80 -3.06
N TYR A 208 18.30 -0.38 -3.69
CA TYR A 208 19.43 -1.07 -4.32
C TYR A 208 20.03 -0.23 -5.46
N GLY A 209 19.20 0.40 -6.30
CA GLY A 209 19.65 1.32 -7.33
C GLY A 209 20.47 2.50 -6.77
N TYR A 210 19.99 3.12 -5.68
CA TYR A 210 20.74 4.18 -5.01
C TYR A 210 22.05 3.68 -4.37
N ALA A 211 22.06 2.48 -3.78
CA ALA A 211 23.28 1.91 -3.22
C ALA A 211 24.35 1.71 -4.30
N ALA A 212 23.97 1.18 -5.47
CA ALA A 212 24.86 1.02 -6.62
C ALA A 212 25.42 2.37 -7.10
N MET A 213 24.58 3.40 -7.18
CA MET A 213 25.01 4.76 -7.54
C MET A 213 26.07 5.31 -6.58
N TRP A 214 25.90 5.12 -5.26
CA TRP A 214 26.90 5.55 -4.27
C TRP A 214 28.22 4.79 -4.38
N LEU A 215 28.19 3.50 -4.74
CA LEU A 215 29.41 2.73 -5.02
C LEU A 215 30.13 3.25 -6.27
N VAL A 216 29.40 3.60 -7.33
CA VAL A 216 29.98 4.23 -8.53
C VAL A 216 30.65 5.56 -8.17
N PHE A 217 30.02 6.41 -7.36
CA PHE A 217 30.65 7.65 -6.89
C PHE A 217 31.90 7.41 -6.05
N ALA A 218 31.91 6.39 -5.18
CA ALA A 218 33.11 6.00 -4.44
C ALA A 218 34.24 5.60 -5.39
N LEU A 219 33.95 4.78 -6.41
CA LEU A 219 34.94 4.37 -7.42
C LEU A 219 35.48 5.56 -8.22
N MET A 220 34.61 6.48 -8.64
CA MET A 220 35.01 7.71 -9.33
C MET A 220 35.90 8.60 -8.46
N ALA A 221 35.59 8.72 -7.17
CA ALA A 221 36.40 9.48 -6.21
C ALA A 221 37.80 8.86 -6.01
N VAL A 222 37.89 7.52 -5.94
CA VAL A 222 39.16 6.79 -5.89
C VAL A 222 39.95 7.01 -7.19
N ALA A 223 39.33 6.83 -8.35
CA ALA A 223 39.97 7.03 -9.65
C ALA A 223 40.50 8.47 -9.81
N TYR A 224 39.70 9.46 -9.41
CA TYR A 224 40.13 10.86 -9.36
C TYR A 224 41.33 11.05 -8.42
N GLY A 225 41.28 10.46 -7.22
CA GLY A 225 42.38 10.52 -6.26
C GLY A 225 43.70 9.94 -6.83
N LEU A 226 43.61 8.77 -7.47
CA LEU A 226 44.75 8.11 -8.13
C LEU A 226 45.30 8.95 -9.29
N PHE A 227 44.43 9.48 -10.15
CA PHE A 227 44.85 10.31 -11.28
C PHE A 227 45.46 11.64 -10.85
N ALA A 228 44.88 12.28 -9.83
CA ALA A 228 45.44 13.49 -9.22
C ALA A 228 46.80 13.24 -8.55
N TRP A 229 47.08 11.99 -8.18
CA TRP A 229 48.38 11.56 -7.68
C TRP A 229 49.37 11.26 -8.82
N GLN A 230 48.93 10.60 -9.90
CA GLN A 230 49.75 10.22 -11.06
C GLN A 230 50.09 11.37 -12.02
N LYS A 231 49.24 12.40 -12.15
CA LYS A 231 49.49 13.59 -12.98
C LYS A 231 50.54 14.55 -12.38
N LYS A 232 51.50 14.02 -11.63
CA LYS A 232 52.56 14.76 -10.96
C LYS A 232 53.86 13.99 -10.99
#